data_AF-A0A962WLA8-F1
#
_entry.id   AF-A0A962WLA8-F1
#
_cell.length_a   1.000
_cell.length_b   1.000
_cell.length_c   1.000
_cell.angle_alpha   90.00
_cell.angle_beta   90.00
_cell.angle_gamma   90.00
#
_symmetry.space_group_name_H-M   'P 1'
#
loop_
_entity.id
_entity.type
_entity.pdbx_description
1 polymer ?
#
loop_
_entity_poly.entity_id
_entity_poly.type
_entity_poly.pdbx_seq_one_letter_code
_entity_poly.pdbx_strand_id
1 'polypeptide(L)'
;MREATSLTGALVRTVRLTTGVILFVFVISHLVNLWFGLIGIESMEAWRERLMWPWSNLLGGLLLLVSLTVHAGLGLHALYRRNTLRMRGFDAAQLTLGLLVPFLLLPHVLAMVLTPLLGAPRLDYELVLTLFWQTDPSAGLRQVLGIIAVWLHACMGLVVWLRLRSAWPALAPVVYPMVLVVPVLALLGFVAAGNALLESRSPAAPADDGNQSGYTSGYGGGYGGGYTSGYGGGYAGPDTREHAGGYADGYVTAQGAESGAGADTRTSSAPAARVRRISDTAIIAWLGLISLTLLLRGFRLQRETGSAQVSFVDGPSIDTRAGLNLLELSRSQHLPHGSLCGGKGRCGTCQVRVHAGAEHLSDMGTDEAHTLARFGVPADGRVRLACQAVVLGGALRVERLLPALVTPEHLRRLHAAPPESLARRPCEP
;
A
#
# COMPACT_ATOMS: atom_id res chain seq x y z
N MET A 1 26.85 22.74 12.00
CA MET A 1 26.59 21.53 11.17
C MET A 1 25.73 20.48 11.87
N ARG A 2 25.99 20.11 13.13
CA ARG A 2 25.21 19.10 13.89
C ARG A 2 23.71 19.40 14.06
N GLU A 3 23.32 20.66 14.25
CA GLU A 3 21.90 21.07 14.32
C GLU A 3 21.19 21.02 12.96
N ALA A 4 21.89 21.26 11.85
CA ALA A 4 21.30 21.30 10.52
C ALA A 4 20.92 19.90 10.00
N THR A 5 21.78 18.90 10.22
CA THR A 5 21.46 17.48 9.93
C THR A 5 20.34 16.95 10.82
N SER A 6 20.30 17.42 12.07
CA SER A 6 19.27 17.17 13.08
C SER A 6 17.86 17.61 12.62
N LEU A 7 17.74 18.85 12.16
CA LEU A 7 16.49 19.44 11.69
C LEU A 7 15.98 18.78 10.41
N THR A 8 16.90 18.38 9.53
CA THR A 8 16.57 17.77 8.24
C THR A 8 15.86 16.41 8.39
N GLY A 9 16.33 15.55 9.30
CA GLY A 9 15.72 14.22 9.52
C GLY A 9 14.31 14.29 10.11
N ALA A 10 14.12 15.14 11.14
CA ALA A 10 12.82 15.37 11.76
C ALA A 10 11.83 15.98 10.76
N LEU A 11 12.28 16.95 9.97
CA LEU A 11 11.47 17.59 8.93
C LEU A 11 10.97 16.57 7.89
N VAL A 12 11.85 15.74 7.34
CA VAL A 12 11.48 14.70 6.35
C VAL A 12 10.40 13.77 6.89
N ARG A 13 10.52 13.37 8.17
CA ARG A 13 9.54 12.50 8.82
C ARG A 13 8.19 13.17 8.98
N THR A 14 8.19 14.42 9.44
CA THR A 14 6.98 15.23 9.60
C THR A 14 6.29 15.43 8.25
N VAL A 15 7.04 15.85 7.23
CA VAL A 15 6.52 16.04 5.87
C VAL A 15 5.90 14.75 5.34
N ARG A 16 6.60 13.60 5.44
CA ARG A 16 6.05 12.31 4.98
C ARG A 16 4.75 11.92 5.69
N LEU A 17 4.67 12.18 6.99
CA LEU A 17 3.46 11.89 7.78
C LEU A 17 2.33 12.83 7.38
N THR A 18 2.59 14.14 7.30
CA THR A 18 1.60 15.15 6.96
C THR A 18 1.02 14.89 5.56
N THR A 19 1.87 14.66 4.56
CA THR A 19 1.39 14.34 3.21
C THR A 19 0.61 13.03 3.17
N GLY A 20 1.06 12.00 3.91
CA GLY A 20 0.34 10.73 4.02
C GLY A 20 -1.04 10.88 4.68
N VAL A 21 -1.17 11.71 5.72
CA VAL A 21 -2.44 11.98 6.39
C VAL A 21 -3.38 12.76 5.49
N ILE A 22 -2.90 13.78 4.78
CA ILE A 22 -3.72 14.53 3.81
C ILE A 22 -4.32 13.59 2.76
N LEU A 23 -3.49 12.73 2.16
CA LEU A 23 -3.94 11.73 1.19
C LEU A 23 -4.91 10.72 1.81
N PHE A 24 -4.68 10.32 3.06
CA PHE A 24 -5.57 9.40 3.77
C PHE A 24 -6.96 9.98 4.02
N VAL A 25 -7.06 11.26 4.41
CA VAL A 25 -8.36 11.93 4.60
C VAL A 25 -9.11 12.02 3.27
N PHE A 26 -8.41 12.34 2.17
CA PHE A 26 -9.00 12.30 0.84
C PHE A 26 -9.53 10.89 0.49
N VAL A 27 -8.71 9.85 0.66
CA VAL A 27 -9.12 8.47 0.38
C VAL A 27 -10.33 8.06 1.22
N ILE A 28 -10.36 8.37 2.52
CA ILE A 28 -11.55 8.09 3.36
C ILE A 28 -12.77 8.81 2.82
N SER A 29 -12.69 10.11 2.53
CA SER A 29 -13.83 10.86 2.02
C SER A 29 -14.36 10.29 0.70
N HIS A 30 -13.46 9.78 -0.15
CA HIS A 30 -13.82 9.13 -1.41
C HIS A 30 -14.49 7.77 -1.20
N LEU A 31 -13.93 6.92 -0.31
CA LEU A 31 -14.51 5.60 0.00
C LEU A 31 -15.86 5.72 0.70
N VAL A 32 -16.03 6.71 1.59
CA VAL A 32 -17.33 7.02 2.20
C VAL A 32 -18.33 7.45 1.12
N ASN A 33 -17.89 8.20 0.10
CA ASN A 33 -18.78 8.53 -1.01
C ASN A 33 -19.23 7.30 -1.79
N LEU A 34 -18.32 6.34 -2.01
CA LEU A 34 -18.66 5.07 -2.68
C LEU A 34 -19.67 4.24 -1.89
N TRP A 35 -19.61 4.27 -0.55
CA TRP A 35 -20.58 3.59 0.31
C TRP A 35 -22.02 4.04 0.05
N PHE A 36 -22.26 5.32 -0.26
CA PHE A 36 -23.59 5.82 -0.62
C PHE A 36 -24.18 5.17 -1.90
N GLY A 37 -23.36 4.45 -2.68
CA GLY A 37 -23.84 3.61 -3.79
C GLY A 37 -24.77 2.48 -3.36
N LEU A 38 -24.76 2.09 -2.07
CA LEU A 38 -25.76 1.18 -1.50
C LEU A 38 -27.17 1.77 -1.46
N ILE A 39 -27.28 3.10 -1.44
CA ILE A 39 -28.57 3.81 -1.42
C ILE A 39 -29.00 4.13 -2.85
N GLY A 40 -28.05 4.53 -3.71
CA GLY A 40 -28.28 4.74 -5.14
C GLY A 40 -27.31 5.72 -5.77
N ILE A 41 -27.30 5.79 -7.10
CA ILE A 41 -26.40 6.65 -7.87
C ILE A 41 -26.65 8.14 -7.56
N GLU A 42 -27.91 8.54 -7.41
CA GLU A 42 -28.29 9.91 -7.01
C GLU A 42 -27.72 10.30 -5.64
N SER A 43 -27.71 9.35 -4.69
CA SER A 43 -27.13 9.58 -3.37
C SER A 43 -25.61 9.76 -3.44
N MET A 44 -24.92 8.97 -4.28
CA MET A 44 -23.49 9.15 -4.51
C MET A 44 -23.17 10.55 -5.04
N GLU A 45 -23.97 11.06 -5.97
CA GLU A 45 -23.82 12.41 -6.54
C GLU A 45 -24.07 13.51 -5.49
N ALA A 46 -25.17 13.40 -4.74
CA ALA A 46 -25.52 14.37 -3.70
C ALA A 46 -24.44 14.45 -2.59
N TRP A 47 -23.88 13.32 -2.19
CA TRP A 47 -22.82 13.28 -1.18
C TRP A 47 -21.45 13.64 -1.75
N ARG A 48 -21.22 13.42 -3.05
CA ARG A 48 -19.96 13.79 -3.73
C ARG A 48 -19.69 15.26 -3.56
N GLU A 49 -20.69 16.10 -3.79
CA GLU A 49 -20.55 17.54 -3.68
C GLU A 49 -20.06 17.93 -2.29
N ARG A 50 -20.57 17.31 -1.23
CA ARG A 50 -20.21 17.62 0.16
C ARG A 50 -18.85 17.06 0.55
N LEU A 51 -18.60 15.78 0.26
CA LEU A 51 -17.38 15.07 0.64
C LEU A 51 -16.18 15.50 -0.18
N MET A 52 -16.38 15.83 -1.46
CA MET A 52 -15.31 16.26 -2.37
C MET A 52 -15.08 17.77 -2.38
N TRP A 53 -15.96 18.59 -1.81
CA TRP A 53 -15.81 20.04 -1.76
C TRP A 53 -14.43 20.54 -1.30
N PRO A 54 -13.81 19.98 -0.24
CA PRO A 54 -12.47 20.41 0.20
C PRO A 54 -11.39 20.14 -0.84
N TRP A 55 -11.61 19.18 -1.75
CA TRP A 55 -10.65 18.61 -2.67
C TRP A 55 -10.87 19.05 -4.13
N SER A 56 -12.08 19.46 -4.48
CA SER A 56 -12.50 19.80 -5.85
C SER A 56 -12.23 21.25 -6.26
N ASN A 57 -11.79 22.09 -5.32
CA ASN A 57 -11.36 23.45 -5.58
C ASN A 57 -9.84 23.53 -5.85
N LEU A 58 -9.36 24.66 -6.39
CA LEU A 58 -7.94 24.86 -6.75
C LEU A 58 -6.98 24.58 -5.58
N LEU A 59 -7.31 25.09 -4.38
CA LEU A 59 -6.46 24.93 -3.20
C LEU A 59 -6.37 23.46 -2.78
N GLY A 60 -7.52 22.78 -2.72
CA GLY A 60 -7.61 21.35 -2.44
C GLY A 60 -6.85 20.49 -3.46
N GLY A 61 -7.05 20.77 -4.75
CA GLY A 61 -6.38 20.07 -5.83
C GLY A 61 -4.85 20.24 -5.80
N LEU A 62 -4.37 21.46 -5.58
CA LEU A 62 -2.93 21.74 -5.41
C LEU A 62 -2.37 21.04 -4.17
N LEU A 63 -3.09 21.08 -3.05
CA LEU A 63 -2.68 20.42 -1.81
C LEU A 63 -2.54 18.90 -2.02
N LEU A 64 -3.48 18.27 -2.73
CA LEU A 64 -3.42 16.84 -3.05
C LEU A 64 -2.28 16.52 -4.00
N LEU A 65 -2.08 17.32 -5.06
CA LEU A 65 -0.99 17.13 -6.01
C LEU A 65 0.37 17.20 -5.31
N VAL A 66 0.61 18.27 -4.54
CA VAL A 66 1.85 18.45 -3.78
C VAL A 66 2.04 17.31 -2.78
N SER A 67 0.98 16.94 -2.05
CA SER A 67 1.05 15.86 -1.08
C SER A 67 1.39 14.53 -1.75
N LEU A 68 0.76 14.19 -2.87
CA LEU A 68 1.02 12.97 -3.62
C LEU A 68 2.46 12.93 -4.15
N THR A 69 2.90 13.99 -4.82
CA THR A 69 4.25 14.08 -5.39
C THR A 69 5.32 14.00 -4.31
N VAL A 70 5.17 14.74 -3.21
CA VAL A 70 6.12 14.71 -2.10
C VAL A 70 6.10 13.36 -1.38
N HIS A 71 4.92 12.77 -1.15
CA HIS A 71 4.81 11.46 -0.50
C HIS A 71 5.48 10.35 -1.33
N ALA A 72 5.20 10.29 -2.63
CA ALA A 72 5.80 9.33 -3.55
C ALA A 72 7.32 9.57 -3.69
N GLY A 73 7.75 10.82 -3.81
CA GLY A 73 9.17 11.19 -3.88
C GLY A 73 9.95 10.79 -2.63
N LEU A 74 9.39 11.02 -1.44
CA LEU A 74 10.00 10.57 -0.18
C LEU A 74 10.01 9.04 -0.06
N GLY A 75 9.03 8.34 -0.66
CA GLY A 75 9.02 6.88 -0.79
C GLY A 75 10.17 6.36 -1.65
N LEU A 76 10.37 6.93 -2.84
CA LEU A 76 11.49 6.60 -3.73
C LEU A 76 12.84 6.95 -3.10
N HIS A 77 12.94 8.09 -2.43
CA HIS A 77 14.14 8.46 -1.68
C HIS A 77 14.46 7.45 -0.57
N ALA A 78 13.43 6.97 0.15
CA ALA A 78 13.60 5.91 1.14
C ALA A 78 14.06 4.58 0.52
N LEU A 79 13.61 4.25 -0.69
CA LEU A 79 14.11 3.08 -1.44
C LEU A 79 15.58 3.25 -1.84
N TYR A 80 15.95 4.42 -2.38
CA TYR A 80 17.33 4.75 -2.75
C TYR A 80 18.32 4.63 -1.59
N ARG A 81 17.92 5.11 -0.40
CA ARG A 81 18.75 5.12 0.82
C ARG A 81 18.94 3.74 1.45
N ARG A 82 18.21 2.70 1.05
CA ARG A 82 18.34 1.35 1.62
C ARG A 82 19.60 0.64 1.13
N ASN A 83 20.37 0.04 2.02
CA ASN A 83 21.57 -0.73 1.63
C ASN A 83 21.26 -2.19 1.30
N THR A 84 20.18 -2.73 1.89
CA THR A 84 19.66 -4.07 1.60
C THR A 84 18.16 -4.04 1.27
N LEU A 85 17.75 -4.90 0.33
CA LEU A 85 16.34 -5.15 0.00
C LEU A 85 15.76 -6.37 0.74
N ARG A 86 16.54 -7.01 1.62
CA ARG A 86 16.04 -8.04 2.54
C ARG A 86 15.23 -7.37 3.64
N MET A 87 13.91 -7.54 3.59
CA MET A 87 12.95 -6.84 4.44
C MET A 87 12.05 -7.84 5.17
N ARG A 88 11.43 -7.41 6.27
CA ARG A 88 10.33 -8.19 6.87
C ARG A 88 9.16 -8.19 5.88
N GLY A 89 8.37 -9.26 5.85
CA GLY A 89 7.20 -9.37 4.97
C GLY A 89 6.28 -8.14 5.04
N PHE A 90 6.05 -7.60 6.23
CA PHE A 90 5.26 -6.38 6.41
C PHE A 90 5.87 -5.14 5.73
N ASP A 91 7.18 -4.91 5.88
CA ASP A 91 7.84 -3.76 5.26
C ASP A 91 7.92 -3.92 3.74
N ALA A 92 8.13 -5.16 3.26
CA ALA A 92 8.12 -5.49 1.84
C ALA A 92 6.73 -5.23 1.24
N ALA A 93 5.67 -5.71 1.90
CA ALA A 93 4.29 -5.47 1.46
C ALA A 93 3.96 -3.98 1.40
N GLN A 94 4.32 -3.19 2.42
CA GLN A 94 4.07 -1.75 2.41
C GLN A 94 4.78 -1.03 1.25
N LEU A 95 6.03 -1.41 0.96
CA LEU A 95 6.80 -0.86 -0.16
C LEU A 95 6.19 -1.27 -1.51
N THR A 96 5.92 -2.56 -1.71
CA THR A 96 5.35 -3.09 -2.94
C THR A 96 4.00 -2.44 -3.24
N LEU A 97 3.11 -2.36 -2.25
CA LEU A 97 1.83 -1.68 -2.41
C LEU A 97 2.02 -0.19 -2.73
N GLY A 98 2.94 0.50 -2.06
CA GLY A 98 3.23 1.90 -2.34
C GLY A 98 3.74 2.17 -3.76
N LEU A 99 4.52 1.24 -4.33
CA LEU A 99 4.99 1.33 -5.72
C LEU A 99 3.91 0.93 -6.73
N LEU A 100 3.01 0.02 -6.35
CA LEU A 100 1.90 -0.47 -7.17
C LEU A 100 0.74 0.54 -7.25
N VAL A 101 0.49 1.32 -6.19
CA VAL A 101 -0.62 2.28 -6.13
C VAL A 101 -0.63 3.26 -7.31
N PRO A 102 0.47 3.95 -7.68
CA PRO A 102 0.48 4.82 -8.85
C PRO A 102 0.16 4.08 -10.16
N PHE A 103 0.59 2.83 -10.33
CA PHE A 103 0.26 2.04 -11.51
C PHE A 103 -1.25 1.78 -11.63
N LEU A 104 -1.92 1.52 -10.50
CA LEU A 104 -3.36 1.26 -10.45
C LEU A 104 -4.20 2.54 -10.56
N LEU A 105 -3.74 3.64 -9.97
CA LEU A 105 -4.56 4.86 -9.81
C LEU A 105 -4.22 6.01 -10.76
N LEU A 106 -3.02 6.08 -11.37
CA LEU A 106 -2.67 7.17 -12.30
C LEU A 106 -3.69 7.33 -13.44
N PRO A 107 -4.13 6.26 -14.14
CA PRO A 107 -5.13 6.40 -15.19
C PRO A 107 -6.45 6.99 -14.69
N HIS A 108 -6.90 6.61 -13.49
CA HIS A 108 -8.12 7.14 -12.88
C HIS A 108 -7.95 8.61 -12.52
N VAL A 109 -6.90 8.97 -11.78
CA VAL A 109 -6.65 10.36 -11.37
C VAL A 109 -6.50 11.27 -12.59
N LEU A 110 -5.72 10.86 -13.59
CA LEU A 110 -5.52 11.65 -14.81
C LEU A 110 -6.80 11.74 -15.64
N ALA A 111 -7.62 10.70 -15.71
CA ALA A 111 -8.92 10.79 -16.36
C ALA A 111 -9.86 11.78 -15.67
N MET A 112 -9.93 11.76 -14.33
CA MET A 112 -10.78 12.68 -13.58
C MET A 112 -10.32 14.14 -13.69
N VAL A 113 -9.02 14.38 -13.79
CA VAL A 113 -8.45 15.73 -13.89
C VAL A 113 -8.47 16.27 -15.32
N LEU A 114 -8.01 15.48 -16.29
CA LEU A 114 -7.79 15.96 -17.66
C LEU A 114 -9.08 16.03 -18.48
N THR A 115 -10.04 15.13 -18.25
CA THR A 115 -11.26 15.08 -19.05
C THR A 115 -12.05 16.40 -18.98
N PRO A 116 -12.33 16.98 -17.79
CA PRO A 116 -12.97 18.29 -17.72
C PRO A 116 -12.11 19.42 -18.31
N LEU A 117 -10.78 19.37 -18.12
CA LEU A 117 -9.85 20.38 -18.65
C LEU A 117 -9.78 20.39 -20.19
N LEU A 118 -10.06 19.25 -20.82
CA LEU A 118 -10.12 19.11 -22.27
C LEU A 118 -11.50 19.47 -22.85
N GLY A 119 -12.41 20.01 -22.03
CA GLY A 119 -13.73 20.47 -22.45
C GLY A 119 -14.76 19.36 -22.66
N ALA A 120 -14.51 18.15 -22.12
CA ALA A 120 -15.46 17.04 -22.21
C ALA A 120 -16.63 17.22 -21.21
N PRO A 121 -17.75 16.49 -21.39
CA PRO A 121 -18.92 16.57 -20.51
C PRO A 121 -18.59 16.35 -19.03
N ARG A 122 -19.50 16.80 -18.15
CA ARG A 122 -19.36 16.60 -16.70
C ARG A 122 -19.17 15.12 -16.40
N LEU A 123 -18.18 14.82 -15.57
CA LEU A 123 -17.97 13.48 -15.04
C LEU A 123 -18.90 13.28 -13.84
N ASP A 124 -19.99 12.55 -14.05
CA ASP A 124 -20.86 12.05 -12.99
C ASP A 124 -20.63 10.54 -12.75
N TYR A 125 -21.19 10.05 -11.65
CA TYR A 125 -21.10 8.65 -11.26
C TYR A 125 -21.78 7.75 -12.28
N GLU A 126 -22.85 8.21 -12.95
CA GLU A 126 -23.50 7.41 -14.00
C GLU A 126 -22.53 7.14 -15.16
N LEU A 127 -21.85 8.17 -15.66
CA LEU A 127 -20.84 8.03 -16.72
C LEU A 127 -19.65 7.18 -16.26
N VAL A 128 -19.13 7.41 -15.05
CA VAL A 128 -17.99 6.63 -14.53
C VAL A 128 -18.35 5.16 -14.34
N LEU A 129 -19.55 4.86 -13.80
CA LEU A 129 -20.04 3.50 -13.65
C LEU A 129 -20.29 2.85 -15.02
N THR A 130 -20.80 3.60 -16.00
CA THR A 130 -20.93 3.13 -17.39
C THR A 130 -19.59 2.71 -17.96
N LEU A 131 -18.56 3.53 -17.75
CA LEU A 131 -17.21 3.23 -18.21
C LEU A 131 -16.67 1.96 -17.56
N PHE A 132 -16.89 1.75 -16.25
CA PHE A 132 -16.34 0.61 -15.53
C PHE A 132 -17.14 -0.69 -15.64
N TRP A 133 -18.45 -0.63 -15.85
CA TRP A 133 -19.29 -1.84 -15.90
C TRP A 133 -19.66 -2.26 -17.33
N GLN A 134 -19.70 -1.31 -18.28
CA GLN A 134 -20.14 -1.58 -19.66
C GLN A 134 -19.05 -1.35 -20.69
N THR A 135 -18.29 -0.25 -20.61
CA THR A 135 -17.37 0.14 -21.69
C THR A 135 -15.98 -0.49 -21.57
N ASP A 136 -15.38 -0.45 -20.38
CA ASP A 136 -14.05 -1.00 -20.07
C ASP A 136 -14.07 -1.66 -18.67
N PRO A 137 -14.58 -2.90 -18.55
CA PRO A 137 -14.56 -3.67 -17.30
C PRO A 137 -13.18 -3.87 -16.70
N SER A 138 -12.12 -3.84 -17.53
CA SER A 138 -10.75 -3.96 -17.05
C SER A 138 -10.31 -2.73 -16.24
N ALA A 139 -10.79 -1.53 -16.61
CA ALA A 139 -10.60 -0.32 -15.82
C ALA A 139 -11.35 -0.39 -14.49
N GLY A 140 -12.56 -0.95 -14.48
CA GLY A 140 -13.32 -1.23 -13.25
C GLY A 140 -12.58 -2.16 -12.29
N LEU A 141 -12.11 -3.31 -12.79
CA LEU A 141 -11.30 -4.25 -12.00
C LEU A 141 -10.02 -3.59 -11.47
N ARG A 142 -9.36 -2.76 -12.29
CA ARG A 142 -8.18 -1.99 -11.86
C ARG A 142 -8.51 -1.05 -10.70
N GLN A 143 -9.68 -0.41 -10.68
CA GLN A 143 -10.10 0.42 -9.55
C GLN A 143 -10.41 -0.39 -8.29
N VAL A 144 -11.02 -1.58 -8.42
CA VAL A 144 -11.20 -2.49 -7.28
C VAL A 144 -9.87 -2.86 -6.65
N LEU A 145 -8.89 -3.26 -7.48
CA LEU A 145 -7.52 -3.54 -7.02
C LEU A 145 -6.85 -2.28 -6.43
N GLY A 146 -7.08 -1.13 -7.04
CA GLY A 146 -6.59 0.17 -6.59
C GLY A 146 -7.05 0.53 -5.18
N ILE A 147 -8.35 0.36 -4.89
CA ILE A 147 -8.96 0.57 -3.57
C ILE A 147 -8.27 -0.32 -2.52
N ILE A 148 -8.15 -1.61 -2.82
CA ILE A 148 -7.50 -2.57 -1.90
C ILE A 148 -6.04 -2.14 -1.66
N ALA A 149 -5.29 -1.84 -2.72
CA ALA A 149 -3.88 -1.51 -2.61
C ALA A 149 -3.63 -0.19 -1.84
N VAL A 150 -4.35 0.87 -2.17
CA VAL A 150 -4.18 2.19 -1.52
C VAL A 150 -4.62 2.15 -0.06
N TRP A 151 -5.71 1.44 0.24
CA TRP A 151 -6.22 1.30 1.60
C TRP A 151 -5.25 0.51 2.49
N LEU A 152 -4.80 -0.66 2.02
CA LEU A 152 -3.82 -1.46 2.75
C LEU A 152 -2.50 -0.69 2.96
N HIS A 153 -2.00 0.00 1.92
CA HIS A 153 -0.82 0.86 2.04
C HIS A 153 -0.99 1.93 3.13
N ALA A 154 -2.13 2.63 3.12
CA ALA A 154 -2.42 3.69 4.08
C ALA A 154 -2.58 3.16 5.52
N CYS A 155 -3.36 2.09 5.71
CA CYS A 155 -3.55 1.45 7.02
C CYS A 155 -2.24 0.94 7.61
N MET A 156 -1.35 0.32 6.81
CA MET A 156 -0.03 -0.12 7.27
C MET A 156 0.82 1.06 7.77
N GLY A 157 0.83 2.17 7.03
CA GLY A 157 1.53 3.39 7.43
C GLY A 157 0.99 3.96 8.74
N LEU A 158 -0.33 4.05 8.86
CA LEU A 158 -1.01 4.62 10.02
C LEU A 158 -0.82 3.77 11.28
N VAL A 159 -1.00 2.44 11.20
CA VAL A 159 -0.83 1.53 12.35
C VAL A 159 0.60 1.57 12.88
N VAL A 160 1.61 1.56 12.02
CA VAL A 160 3.03 1.65 12.43
C VAL A 160 3.31 2.96 13.17
N TRP A 161 2.60 4.04 12.84
CA TRP A 161 2.74 5.31 13.53
C TRP A 161 1.93 5.39 14.83
N LEU A 162 0.66 4.97 14.82
CA LEU A 162 -0.24 5.02 15.97
C LEU A 162 0.15 4.04 17.08
N ARG A 163 0.66 2.84 16.75
CA ARG A 163 0.99 1.78 17.73
C ARG A 163 2.01 2.19 18.79
N LEU A 164 2.76 3.25 18.53
CA LEU A 164 3.77 3.79 19.44
C LEU A 164 3.26 4.94 20.31
N ARG A 165 2.00 5.37 20.13
CA ARG A 165 1.34 6.39 20.94
C ARG A 165 0.69 5.75 22.17
N SER A 166 0.70 6.46 23.29
CA SER A 166 0.06 6.04 24.55
C SER A 166 -1.44 5.79 24.39
N ALA A 167 -2.10 6.51 23.47
CA ALA A 167 -3.53 6.34 23.15
C ALA A 167 -3.86 5.05 22.37
N TRP A 168 -2.86 4.30 21.88
CA TRP A 168 -3.09 3.12 21.04
C TRP A 168 -3.99 2.06 21.67
N PRO A 169 -3.86 1.68 22.97
CA PRO A 169 -4.74 0.68 23.57
C PRO A 169 -6.22 1.08 23.52
N ALA A 170 -6.53 2.39 23.60
CA ALA A 170 -7.88 2.90 23.51
C ALA A 170 -8.37 3.00 22.05
N LEU A 171 -7.49 3.34 21.10
CA LEU A 171 -7.85 3.50 19.68
C LEU A 171 -7.89 2.18 18.91
N ALA A 172 -7.09 1.18 19.30
CA ALA A 172 -6.95 -0.08 18.58
C ALA A 172 -8.28 -0.82 18.34
N PRO A 173 -9.20 -0.93 19.33
CA PRO A 173 -10.49 -1.58 19.13
C PRO A 173 -11.38 -0.92 18.06
N VAL A 174 -11.20 0.37 17.79
CA VAL A 174 -11.93 1.10 16.75
C VAL A 174 -11.20 1.04 15.41
N VAL A 175 -9.88 1.22 15.42
CA VAL A 175 -9.08 1.26 14.19
C VAL A 175 -9.09 -0.09 13.48
N TYR A 176 -8.96 -1.22 14.20
CA TYR A 176 -8.87 -2.52 13.56
C TYR A 176 -10.12 -2.92 12.76
N PRO A 177 -11.36 -2.81 13.29
CA PRO A 177 -12.56 -3.07 12.49
C PRO A 177 -12.68 -2.14 11.29
N MET A 178 -12.31 -0.87 11.42
CA MET A 178 -12.40 0.11 10.33
C MET A 178 -11.49 -0.24 9.15
N VAL A 179 -10.38 -0.94 9.37
CA VAL A 179 -9.53 -1.45 8.28
C VAL A 179 -10.32 -2.37 7.34
N LEU A 180 -11.29 -3.11 7.86
CA LEU A 180 -12.12 -4.02 7.05
C LEU A 180 -13.42 -3.35 6.58
N VAL A 181 -14.14 -2.69 7.49
CA VAL A 181 -15.49 -2.18 7.24
C VAL A 181 -15.51 -1.14 6.12
N VAL A 182 -14.59 -0.17 6.15
CA VAL A 182 -14.57 0.94 5.17
C VAL A 182 -14.43 0.47 3.72
N PRO A 183 -13.41 -0.32 3.34
CA PRO A 183 -13.27 -0.78 1.96
C PRO A 183 -14.37 -1.75 1.54
N VAL A 184 -14.90 -2.57 2.46
CA VAL A 184 -16.01 -3.48 2.17
C VAL A 184 -17.27 -2.69 1.82
N LEU A 185 -17.65 -1.70 2.63
CA LEU A 185 -18.81 -0.85 2.35
C LEU A 185 -18.66 -0.06 1.05
N ALA A 186 -17.45 0.46 0.77
CA ALA A 186 -17.17 1.15 -0.48
C ALA A 186 -17.31 0.23 -1.71
N LEU A 187 -16.78 -1.00 -1.65
CA LEU A 187 -16.88 -1.98 -2.73
C LEU A 187 -18.32 -2.47 -2.92
N LEU A 188 -19.05 -2.73 -1.84
CA LEU A 188 -20.47 -3.09 -1.92
C LEU A 188 -21.29 -1.97 -2.54
N GLY A 189 -21.04 -0.72 -2.16
CA GLY A 189 -21.71 0.44 -2.76
C GLY A 189 -21.39 0.59 -4.26
N PHE A 190 -20.13 0.38 -4.66
CA PHE A 190 -19.73 0.37 -6.07
C PHE A 190 -20.43 -0.73 -6.88
N VAL A 191 -20.53 -1.94 -6.34
CA VAL A 191 -21.21 -3.07 -6.99
C VAL A 191 -22.72 -2.87 -7.05
N ALA A 192 -23.34 -2.41 -5.96
CA ALA A 192 -24.77 -2.14 -5.92
C ALA A 192 -25.18 -1.08 -6.95
N ALA A 193 -24.43 0.03 -7.03
CA ALA A 193 -24.66 1.07 -8.02
C ALA A 193 -24.43 0.58 -9.46
N GLY A 194 -23.42 -0.27 -9.68
CA GLY A 194 -23.17 -0.89 -10.99
C GLY A 194 -24.31 -1.81 -11.45
N ASN A 195 -24.84 -2.64 -10.55
CA ASN A 195 -25.98 -3.51 -10.84
C ASN A 195 -27.24 -2.70 -11.16
N ALA A 196 -27.54 -1.66 -10.37
CA ALA A 196 -28.67 -0.77 -10.61
C ALA A 196 -28.58 -0.07 -11.99
N LEU A 197 -27.37 0.30 -12.42
CA LEU A 197 -27.13 0.87 -13.75
C LEU A 197 -27.37 -0.14 -14.88
N LEU A 198 -26.97 -1.40 -14.70
CA LEU A 198 -27.16 -2.45 -15.70
C LEU A 198 -28.64 -2.83 -15.82
N GLU A 199 -29.36 -2.85 -14.70
CA GLU A 199 -30.79 -3.13 -14.67
C GLU A 199 -31.61 -2.03 -15.37
N SER A 200 -31.30 -0.76 -15.11
CA SER A 200 -32.00 0.37 -15.76
C SER A 200 -31.77 0.46 -17.27
N ARG A 201 -30.71 -0.17 -17.79
CA ARG A 201 -30.37 -0.20 -19.23
C ARG A 201 -30.66 -1.53 -19.90
N SER A 202 -31.09 -2.54 -19.15
CA SER A 202 -31.57 -3.77 -19.75
C SER A 202 -32.83 -3.44 -20.55
N PRO A 203 -32.92 -3.84 -21.84
CA PRO A 203 -34.12 -3.58 -22.62
C PRO A 203 -35.31 -4.18 -21.87
N ALA A 204 -36.38 -3.37 -21.72
CA ALA A 204 -37.64 -3.90 -21.21
C ALA A 204 -37.97 -5.15 -22.02
N ALA A 205 -38.30 -6.25 -21.34
CA ALA A 205 -38.81 -7.43 -22.03
C ALA A 205 -39.90 -6.96 -22.99
N PRO A 206 -39.91 -7.41 -24.26
CA PRO A 206 -40.99 -7.06 -25.18
C PRO A 206 -42.29 -7.30 -24.44
N ALA A 207 -43.15 -6.28 -24.42
CA ALA A 207 -44.46 -6.39 -23.80
C ALA A 207 -45.10 -7.65 -24.37
N ASP A 208 -45.38 -8.63 -23.50
CA ASP A 208 -46.07 -9.86 -23.86
C ASP A 208 -47.37 -9.45 -24.54
N ASP A 209 -47.37 -9.54 -25.88
CA ASP A 209 -48.49 -9.26 -26.75
C ASP A 209 -49.46 -10.44 -26.69
N GLY A 210 -49.98 -10.68 -25.48
CA GLY A 210 -51.28 -11.28 -25.22
C GLY A 210 -51.59 -12.62 -25.88
N ASN A 211 -50.60 -13.42 -26.30
CA ASN A 211 -50.87 -14.76 -26.80
C ASN A 211 -50.58 -15.79 -25.72
N GLN A 212 -51.56 -15.95 -24.83
CA GLN A 212 -51.64 -17.07 -23.89
C GLN A 212 -51.71 -18.40 -24.64
N SER A 213 -50.54 -18.98 -24.93
CA SER A 213 -50.39 -20.43 -25.10
C SER A 213 -49.69 -20.96 -23.86
N GLY A 214 -50.48 -21.57 -22.98
CA GLY A 214 -50.06 -22.02 -21.66
C GLY A 214 -48.96 -23.06 -21.71
N TYR A 215 -47.82 -22.71 -21.13
CA TYR A 215 -46.94 -23.66 -20.42
C TYR A 215 -46.49 -23.00 -19.12
N THR A 216 -47.14 -23.37 -18.03
CA THR A 216 -46.71 -23.02 -16.67
C THR A 216 -45.47 -23.84 -16.32
N SER A 217 -44.30 -23.19 -16.25
CA SER A 217 -43.15 -23.72 -15.50
C SER A 217 -42.91 -22.80 -14.32
N GLY A 218 -43.38 -23.24 -13.15
CA GLY A 218 -43.13 -22.59 -11.89
C GLY A 218 -41.75 -22.98 -11.37
N TYR A 219 -40.83 -22.01 -11.32
CA TYR A 219 -39.68 -22.07 -10.42
C TYR A 219 -39.61 -20.76 -9.63
N GLY A 220 -40.42 -20.70 -8.57
CA GLY A 220 -40.21 -19.79 -7.46
C GLY A 220 -39.18 -20.40 -6.51
N GLY A 221 -38.15 -19.62 -6.17
CA GLY A 221 -37.07 -20.02 -5.29
C GLY A 221 -37.50 -20.27 -3.84
N GLY A 222 -36.71 -21.06 -3.13
CA GLY A 222 -36.82 -21.29 -1.69
C GLY A 222 -35.50 -21.76 -1.10
N TYR A 223 -34.87 -20.86 -0.35
CA TYR A 223 -33.69 -21.09 0.48
C TYR A 223 -34.03 -22.01 1.67
N GLY A 224 -33.15 -22.94 2.05
CA GLY A 224 -33.31 -23.72 3.27
C GLY A 224 -32.26 -24.82 3.39
N GLY A 225 -31.44 -24.76 4.44
CA GLY A 225 -30.28 -25.63 4.64
C GLY A 225 -30.60 -27.04 5.14
N GLY A 226 -29.54 -27.85 5.29
CA GLY A 226 -29.55 -28.98 6.23
C GLY A 226 -29.01 -30.32 5.72
N TYR A 227 -27.86 -30.70 6.28
CA TYR A 227 -27.48 -32.05 6.77
C TYR A 227 -27.38 -33.26 5.80
N THR A 228 -26.14 -33.79 5.76
CA THR A 228 -25.73 -35.21 5.94
C THR A 228 -26.17 -36.33 4.98
N SER A 229 -25.15 -37.01 4.43
CA SER A 229 -24.89 -38.48 4.42
C SER A 229 -26.01 -39.45 4.03
N GLY A 230 -25.73 -40.29 3.02
CA GLY A 230 -26.46 -41.56 2.83
C GLY A 230 -26.03 -42.33 1.57
N TYR A 231 -25.38 -43.47 1.79
CA TYR A 231 -25.01 -44.50 0.82
C TYR A 231 -26.24 -45.22 0.21
N GLY A 232 -26.06 -45.82 -0.99
CA GLY A 232 -26.91 -46.86 -1.58
C GLY A 232 -27.51 -46.44 -2.93
N GLY A 233 -27.43 -47.16 -4.05
CA GLY A 233 -27.01 -48.53 -4.35
C GLY A 233 -27.83 -49.03 -5.56
N GLY A 234 -27.15 -49.50 -6.62
CA GLY A 234 -27.65 -50.33 -7.76
C GLY A 234 -28.75 -49.75 -8.68
N TYR A 235 -28.90 -50.12 -9.96
CA TYR A 235 -28.42 -51.25 -10.76
C TYR A 235 -28.46 -50.91 -12.28
N ALA A 236 -27.56 -51.55 -13.05
CA ALA A 236 -27.54 -51.94 -14.49
C ALA A 236 -28.73 -51.51 -15.40
N GLY A 237 -28.59 -50.93 -16.60
CA GLY A 237 -27.87 -51.39 -17.83
C GLY A 237 -28.87 -52.08 -18.81
N PRO A 238 -28.67 -52.24 -20.15
CA PRO A 238 -27.63 -51.71 -21.06
C PRO A 238 -28.14 -51.22 -22.47
N ASP A 239 -27.18 -50.86 -23.34
CA ASP A 239 -27.16 -50.91 -24.83
C ASP A 239 -28.04 -49.93 -25.66
N THR A 240 -27.62 -49.33 -26.78
CA THR A 240 -26.42 -49.39 -27.65
C THR A 240 -26.45 -48.24 -28.68
N ARG A 241 -25.27 -47.97 -29.29
CA ARG A 241 -24.98 -47.38 -30.62
C ARG A 241 -24.70 -45.87 -30.76
N GLU A 242 -23.40 -45.59 -30.79
CA GLU A 242 -22.65 -44.95 -31.90
C GLU A 242 -23.24 -43.73 -32.61
N HIS A 243 -22.63 -42.55 -32.36
CA HIS A 243 -22.07 -41.74 -33.44
C HIS A 243 -20.88 -40.91 -32.95
N ALA A 244 -19.76 -41.05 -33.67
CA ALA A 244 -18.50 -40.36 -33.46
C ALA A 244 -18.46 -38.98 -34.15
N GLY A 245 -17.60 -38.09 -33.64
CA GLY A 245 -17.18 -36.83 -34.26
C GLY A 245 -17.75 -35.62 -33.52
N GLY A 246 -17.00 -34.58 -33.16
CA GLY A 246 -15.61 -34.23 -33.35
C GLY A 246 -15.37 -32.90 -32.63
N TYR A 247 -14.15 -32.69 -32.13
CA TYR A 247 -13.65 -31.42 -31.63
C TYR A 247 -13.80 -30.31 -32.70
N ALA A 248 -14.29 -29.13 -32.31
CA ALA A 248 -13.95 -27.88 -32.99
C ALA A 248 -14.19 -26.66 -32.09
N ASP A 249 -13.06 -26.10 -31.63
CA ASP A 249 -12.90 -24.70 -31.23
C ASP A 249 -13.42 -23.75 -32.32
N GLY A 250 -14.08 -22.66 -31.89
CA GLY A 250 -14.68 -21.66 -32.78
C GLY A 250 -14.31 -20.23 -32.38
N TYR A 251 -13.00 -19.93 -32.29
CA TYR A 251 -12.52 -18.56 -32.43
C TYR A 251 -12.56 -18.19 -33.92
N VAL A 252 -13.53 -17.38 -34.34
CA VAL A 252 -13.50 -16.76 -35.67
C VAL A 252 -12.87 -15.37 -35.56
N THR A 253 -11.71 -15.26 -36.18
CA THR A 253 -10.95 -14.03 -36.41
C THR A 253 -11.52 -13.24 -37.58
N ALA A 254 -11.35 -11.93 -37.51
CA ALA A 254 -11.78 -10.93 -38.48
C ALA A 254 -11.14 -11.08 -39.87
N GLN A 255 -11.89 -10.72 -40.92
CA GLN A 255 -11.40 -9.95 -42.09
C GLN A 255 -12.54 -9.61 -43.07
N GLY A 256 -12.62 -8.32 -43.47
CA GLY A 256 -13.18 -7.91 -44.76
C GLY A 256 -14.56 -7.22 -44.76
N ALA A 257 -14.58 -5.89 -44.60
CA ALA A 257 -15.55 -5.01 -45.26
C ALA A 257 -15.06 -3.54 -45.21
N GLU A 258 -14.21 -3.17 -46.16
CA GLU A 258 -14.02 -1.76 -46.55
C GLU A 258 -15.10 -1.40 -47.58
N SER A 259 -15.99 -0.44 -47.25
CA SER A 259 -16.45 0.63 -48.15
C SER A 259 -17.63 1.42 -47.55
N GLY A 260 -17.43 2.73 -47.40
CA GLY A 260 -18.50 3.73 -47.55
C GLY A 260 -19.42 4.05 -46.37
N ALA A 261 -18.94 4.88 -45.43
CA ALA A 261 -19.72 5.98 -44.82
C ALA A 261 -18.78 6.88 -43.98
N GLY A 262 -18.45 8.04 -44.54
CA GLY A 262 -17.59 9.04 -43.90
C GLY A 262 -18.37 10.00 -43.00
N ALA A 263 -17.59 10.58 -42.08
CA ALA A 263 -17.82 11.84 -41.38
C ALA A 263 -18.90 11.87 -40.28
N ASP A 264 -18.53 11.44 -39.06
CA ASP A 264 -18.78 12.24 -37.84
C ASP A 264 -18.14 11.66 -36.54
N THR A 265 -17.51 10.49 -36.58
CA THR A 265 -16.93 9.84 -35.39
C THR A 265 -15.47 10.20 -35.06
N ARG A 266 -14.78 11.02 -35.86
CA ARG A 266 -13.37 11.40 -35.59
C ARG A 266 -13.22 12.47 -34.52
N THR A 267 -14.26 13.25 -34.24
CA THR A 267 -14.17 14.42 -33.35
C THR A 267 -14.44 14.06 -31.87
N SER A 268 -15.24 13.03 -31.60
CA SER A 268 -15.63 12.64 -30.22
C SER A 268 -14.60 11.78 -29.48
N SER A 269 -13.71 11.07 -30.20
CA SER A 269 -12.70 10.17 -29.61
C SER A 269 -11.36 10.85 -29.30
N ALA A 270 -11.12 12.06 -29.82
CA ALA A 270 -9.84 12.75 -29.69
C ALA A 270 -9.44 13.11 -28.24
N PRO A 271 -10.36 13.60 -27.37
CA PRO A 271 -10.05 13.87 -25.96
C PRO A 271 -9.76 12.59 -25.16
N ALA A 272 -10.59 11.55 -25.29
CA ALA A 272 -10.43 10.29 -24.58
C ALA A 272 -9.12 9.57 -24.97
N ALA A 273 -8.79 9.53 -26.26
CA ALA A 273 -7.53 8.98 -26.74
C ALA A 273 -6.31 9.78 -26.24
N ARG A 274 -6.44 11.11 -26.09
CA ARG A 274 -5.38 11.96 -25.52
C ARG A 274 -5.16 11.66 -24.04
N VAL A 275 -6.23 11.56 -23.24
CA VAL A 275 -6.16 11.18 -21.82
C VAL A 275 -5.47 9.82 -21.67
N ARG A 276 -5.88 8.82 -22.46
CA ARG A 276 -5.26 7.49 -22.43
C ARG A 276 -3.76 7.53 -22.70
N ARG A 277 -3.32 8.24 -23.76
CA ARG A 277 -1.88 8.40 -24.07
C ARG A 277 -1.10 9.07 -22.94
N ILE A 278 -1.66 10.09 -22.29
CA ILE A 278 -1.01 10.77 -21.16
C ILE A 278 -0.90 9.80 -19.98
N SER A 279 -1.95 9.03 -19.68
CA SER A 279 -1.94 8.01 -18.64
C SER A 279 -0.89 6.92 -18.88
N ASP A 280 -0.79 6.40 -20.11
CA ASP A 280 0.22 5.40 -20.47
C ASP A 280 1.64 5.95 -20.33
N THR A 281 1.85 7.20 -20.79
CA THR A 281 3.14 7.90 -20.64
C THR A 281 3.50 8.12 -19.18
N ALA A 282 2.53 8.48 -18.33
CA ALA A 282 2.74 8.67 -16.90
C ALA A 282 3.11 7.37 -16.19
N ILE A 283 2.50 6.24 -16.58
CA ILE A 283 2.87 4.91 -16.08
C ILE A 283 4.31 4.57 -16.47
N ILE A 284 4.67 4.76 -17.75
CA ILE A 284 6.04 4.50 -18.23
C ILE A 284 7.04 5.39 -17.49
N ALA A 285 6.74 6.66 -17.30
CA ALA A 285 7.58 7.58 -16.54
C ALA A 285 7.74 7.13 -15.08
N TRP A 286 6.68 6.65 -14.43
CA TRP A 286 6.74 6.10 -13.07
C TRP A 286 7.64 4.87 -12.99
N LEU A 287 7.50 3.92 -13.92
CA LEU A 287 8.39 2.76 -14.00
C LEU A 287 9.85 3.17 -14.26
N GLY A 288 10.06 4.18 -15.12
CA GLY A 288 11.36 4.80 -15.36
C GLY A 288 11.97 5.38 -14.08
N LEU A 289 11.20 6.09 -13.25
CA LEU A 289 11.65 6.63 -11.96
C LEU A 289 12.03 5.53 -10.97
N ILE A 290 11.25 4.44 -10.90
CA ILE A 290 11.59 3.28 -10.07
C ILE A 290 12.91 2.65 -10.54
N SER A 291 13.03 2.38 -11.84
CA SER A 291 14.24 1.80 -12.43
C SER A 291 15.46 2.69 -12.19
N LEU A 292 15.35 3.99 -12.42
CA LEU A 292 16.40 4.97 -12.14
C LEU A 292 16.79 4.96 -10.67
N THR A 293 15.82 4.92 -9.75
CA THR A 293 16.06 4.85 -8.31
C THR A 293 16.87 3.61 -7.94
N LEU A 294 16.54 2.45 -8.50
CA LEU A 294 17.24 1.19 -8.26
C LEU A 294 18.64 1.18 -8.88
N LEU A 295 18.82 1.77 -10.08
CA LEU A 295 20.12 1.91 -10.74
C LEU A 295 21.05 2.84 -9.94
N LEU A 296 20.57 4.02 -9.57
CA LEU A 296 21.33 4.97 -8.75
C LEU A 296 21.68 4.37 -7.39
N ARG A 297 20.76 3.60 -6.79
CA ARG A 297 21.03 2.84 -5.57
C ARG A 297 22.16 1.82 -5.79
N GLY A 298 22.11 1.05 -6.86
CA GLY A 298 23.15 0.07 -7.21
C GLY A 298 24.51 0.74 -7.37
N PHE A 299 24.57 1.86 -8.10
CA PHE A 299 25.78 2.64 -8.30
C PHE A 299 26.34 3.22 -7.00
N ARG A 300 25.48 3.77 -6.13
CA ARG A 300 25.88 4.23 -4.79
C ARG A 300 26.54 3.10 -4.00
N LEU A 301 25.92 1.92 -3.95
CA LEU A 301 26.43 0.78 -3.19
C LEU A 301 27.74 0.22 -3.75
N GLN A 302 27.98 0.34 -5.06
CA GLN A 302 29.27 -0.05 -5.66
C GLN A 302 30.40 0.92 -5.30
N ARG A 303 30.08 2.19 -5.01
CA ARG A 303 31.06 3.21 -4.60
C ARG A 303 31.43 3.16 -3.12
N GLU A 304 30.63 2.50 -2.29
CA GLU A 304 30.93 2.30 -0.86
C GLU A 304 31.95 1.16 -0.69
N THR A 305 33.26 1.47 -0.78
CA THR A 305 34.38 0.49 -0.83
C THR A 305 35.10 0.26 0.49
N GLY A 306 34.76 0.97 1.57
CA GLY A 306 35.43 0.81 2.87
C GLY A 306 35.23 -0.60 3.42
N SER A 307 36.28 -1.23 3.94
CA SER A 307 36.14 -2.45 4.76
C SER A 307 35.93 -2.08 6.22
N ALA A 308 35.15 -2.90 6.93
CA ALA A 308 34.93 -2.76 8.35
C ALA A 308 34.91 -4.14 9.02
N GLN A 309 35.41 -4.21 10.25
CA GLN A 309 35.32 -5.38 11.11
C GLN A 309 34.49 -5.04 12.34
N VAL A 310 33.42 -5.79 12.59
CA VAL A 310 32.54 -5.56 13.74
C VAL A 310 32.51 -6.79 14.63
N SER A 311 33.00 -6.65 15.86
CA SER A 311 33.00 -7.68 16.89
C SER A 311 31.84 -7.47 17.86
N PHE A 312 30.96 -8.46 17.98
CA PHE A 312 29.92 -8.47 19.00
C PHE A 312 30.47 -9.07 20.30
N VAL A 313 30.20 -8.42 21.43
CA VAL A 313 30.41 -9.02 22.76
C VAL A 313 29.55 -10.29 22.84
N ASP A 314 30.16 -11.40 23.25
CA ASP A 314 29.57 -12.75 23.28
C ASP A 314 28.98 -13.19 21.93
N GLY A 315 29.66 -12.82 20.83
CA GLY A 315 29.25 -13.14 19.48
C GLY A 315 30.42 -13.19 18.49
N PRO A 316 30.14 -13.37 17.18
CA PRO A 316 31.18 -13.45 16.17
C PRO A 316 31.78 -12.08 15.87
N SER A 317 33.00 -12.10 15.32
CA SER A 317 33.57 -10.97 14.57
C SER A 317 33.21 -11.12 13.10
N ILE A 318 32.66 -10.05 12.53
CA ILE A 318 32.12 -10.04 11.18
C ILE A 318 32.90 -9.03 10.34
N ASP A 319 33.56 -9.51 9.30
CA ASP A 319 34.12 -8.66 8.26
C ASP A 319 33.03 -8.27 7.27
N THR A 320 32.91 -6.97 7.02
CA THR A 320 31.85 -6.40 6.20
C THR A 320 32.34 -5.20 5.42
N ARG A 321 31.49 -4.66 4.54
CA ARG A 321 31.73 -3.39 3.89
C ARG A 321 31.08 -2.28 4.70
N ALA A 322 31.72 -1.11 4.69
CA ALA A 322 31.12 0.13 5.13
C ALA A 322 29.78 0.35 4.40
N GLY A 323 28.84 0.97 5.09
CA GLY A 323 27.51 1.29 4.59
C GLY A 323 26.38 0.62 5.37
N LEU A 324 26.54 -0.61 5.86
CA LEU A 324 25.47 -1.27 6.63
C LEU A 324 25.30 -0.63 8.02
N ASN A 325 24.05 -0.50 8.48
CA ASN A 325 23.84 -0.28 9.90
C ASN A 325 24.02 -1.58 10.71
N LEU A 326 24.32 -1.45 12.00
CA LEU A 326 24.60 -2.59 12.87
C LEU A 326 23.44 -3.61 12.92
N LEU A 327 22.18 -3.18 12.77
CA LEU A 327 21.03 -4.09 12.68
C LEU A 327 21.01 -4.85 11.35
N GLU A 328 21.26 -4.18 10.22
CA GLU A 328 21.39 -4.83 8.90
C GLU A 328 22.53 -5.84 8.90
N LEU A 329 23.66 -5.49 9.52
CA LEU A 329 24.80 -6.37 9.69
C LEU A 329 24.41 -7.62 10.48
N SER A 330 23.81 -7.47 11.68
CA SER A 330 23.31 -8.60 12.46
C SER A 330 22.39 -9.49 11.63
N ARG A 331 21.45 -8.91 10.87
CA ARG A 331 20.50 -9.69 10.05
C ARG A 331 21.15 -10.39 8.88
N SER A 332 22.16 -9.78 8.25
CA SER A 332 22.90 -10.41 7.14
C SER A 332 23.65 -11.67 7.59
N GLN A 333 24.05 -11.72 8.86
CA GLN A 333 24.75 -12.83 9.50
C GLN A 333 23.82 -13.70 10.38
N HIS A 334 22.50 -13.54 10.24
CA HIS A 334 21.49 -14.27 11.01
C HIS A 334 21.65 -14.16 12.54
N LEU A 335 22.27 -13.09 13.04
CA LEU A 335 22.39 -12.80 14.46
C LEU A 335 21.06 -12.24 15.01
N PRO A 336 20.47 -12.88 16.04
CA PRO A 336 19.25 -12.38 16.66
C PRO A 336 19.46 -10.99 17.27
N HIS A 337 18.60 -10.04 16.92
CA HIS A 337 18.71 -8.63 17.35
C HIS A 337 17.32 -8.00 17.49
N GLY A 338 17.01 -7.47 18.69
CA GLY A 338 15.71 -6.87 19.00
C GLY A 338 15.37 -5.69 18.08
N SER A 339 14.25 -5.74 17.36
CA SER A 339 13.86 -4.66 16.43
C SER A 339 12.33 -4.59 16.23
N LEU A 340 11.59 -4.21 17.28
CA LEU A 340 10.12 -4.21 17.26
C LEU A 340 9.55 -3.33 16.13
N CYS A 341 10.13 -2.16 15.89
CA CYS A 341 9.73 -1.26 14.78
C CYS A 341 10.32 -1.62 13.41
N GLY A 342 11.06 -2.73 13.31
CA GLY A 342 11.70 -3.17 12.06
C GLY A 342 12.93 -2.36 11.63
N GLY A 343 13.50 -1.54 12.53
CA GLY A 343 14.69 -0.72 12.23
C GLY A 343 14.39 0.73 11.84
N LYS A 344 13.22 1.25 12.24
CA LYS A 344 12.76 2.61 11.92
C LYS A 344 13.21 3.68 12.95
N GLY A 345 14.07 3.32 13.90
CA GLY A 345 14.54 4.22 14.96
C GLY A 345 13.46 4.67 15.94
N ARG A 346 12.38 3.91 16.14
CA ARG A 346 11.21 4.36 16.95
C ARG A 346 10.90 3.58 18.22
N CYS A 347 11.39 2.36 18.36
CA CYS A 347 11.04 1.50 19.50
C CYS A 347 12.14 1.40 20.56
N GLY A 348 13.38 1.82 20.27
CA GLY A 348 14.51 1.68 21.19
C GLY A 348 14.97 0.25 21.46
N THR A 349 14.37 -0.78 20.85
CA THR A 349 14.68 -2.18 21.19
C THR A 349 16.01 -2.68 20.63
N CYS A 350 16.61 -1.96 19.69
CA CYS A 350 17.87 -2.33 19.03
C CYS A 350 19.07 -1.60 19.65
N GLN A 351 19.01 -1.31 20.96
CA GLN A 351 20.08 -0.61 21.65
C GLN A 351 21.35 -1.46 21.68
N VAL A 352 22.46 -0.83 21.33
CA VAL A 352 23.80 -1.39 21.41
C VAL A 352 24.72 -0.44 22.16
N ARG A 353 25.58 -0.98 23.01
CA ARG A 353 26.67 -0.23 23.63
C ARG A 353 27.93 -0.35 22.77
N VAL A 354 28.57 0.77 22.50
CA VAL A 354 29.82 0.85 21.76
C VAL A 354 30.96 0.84 22.77
N HIS A 355 31.78 -0.21 22.73
CA HIS A 355 32.96 -0.37 23.59
C HIS A 355 34.21 0.21 22.94
N ALA A 356 34.33 0.10 21.61
CA ALA A 356 35.45 0.65 20.84
C ALA A 356 35.01 1.00 19.40
N GLY A 357 35.68 1.97 18.78
CA GLY A 357 35.50 2.36 17.38
C GLY A 357 34.32 3.30 17.12
N ALA A 358 33.90 4.13 18.08
CA ALA A 358 32.74 5.01 17.90
C ALA A 358 32.88 6.00 16.71
N GLU A 359 34.10 6.41 16.41
CA GLU A 359 34.52 7.23 15.26
C GLU A 359 34.24 6.58 13.90
N HIS A 360 34.03 5.25 13.88
CA HIS A 360 33.70 4.47 12.70
C HIS A 360 32.19 4.30 12.48
N LEU A 361 31.35 4.93 13.30
CA LEU A 361 29.91 4.98 13.12
C LEU A 361 29.48 6.34 12.57
N SER A 362 28.36 6.35 11.84
CA SER A 362 27.68 7.59 11.48
C SER A 362 27.32 8.40 12.72
N ASP A 363 27.28 9.71 12.55
CA ASP A 363 26.79 10.63 13.57
C ASP A 363 25.41 10.19 14.12
N MET A 364 25.17 10.50 15.39
CA MET A 364 23.87 10.24 16.02
C MET A 364 22.81 11.17 15.42
N GLY A 365 21.79 10.58 14.81
CA GLY A 365 20.65 11.33 14.30
C GLY A 365 19.71 11.80 15.41
N THR A 366 18.87 12.80 15.12
CA THR A 366 17.86 13.30 16.06
C THR A 366 16.85 12.26 16.47
N ASP A 367 16.37 11.45 15.53
CA ASP A 367 15.42 10.36 15.80
C ASP A 367 16.02 9.30 16.73
N GLU A 368 17.33 9.05 16.59
CA GLU A 368 18.09 8.16 17.46
C GLU A 368 18.18 8.74 18.86
N ALA A 369 18.67 9.98 18.99
CA ALA A 369 18.80 10.67 20.27
C ALA A 369 17.46 10.82 21.00
N HIS A 370 16.40 11.25 20.31
CA HIS A 370 15.06 11.40 20.87
C HIS A 370 14.47 10.06 21.33
N THR A 371 14.75 8.98 20.59
CA THR A 371 14.30 7.65 21.01
C THR A 371 15.07 7.17 22.24
N LEU A 372 16.39 7.35 22.28
CA LEU A 372 17.22 6.98 23.43
C LEU A 372 16.86 7.77 24.69
N ALA A 373 16.55 9.06 24.55
CA ALA A 373 16.13 9.92 25.66
C ALA A 373 14.88 9.40 26.38
N ARG A 374 13.94 8.75 25.67
CA ARG A 374 12.75 8.12 26.29
C ARG A 374 13.09 6.93 27.21
N PHE A 375 14.28 6.34 27.06
CA PHE A 375 14.79 5.29 27.93
C PHE A 375 15.80 5.81 28.96
N GLY A 376 15.91 7.14 29.14
CA GLY A 376 16.87 7.73 30.06
C GLY A 376 18.33 7.59 29.62
N VAL A 377 18.58 7.28 28.35
CA VAL A 377 19.93 7.10 27.80
C VAL A 377 20.46 8.43 27.27
N PRO A 378 21.62 8.92 27.74
CA PRO A 378 22.20 10.17 27.28
C PRO A 378 22.69 10.06 25.82
N ALA A 379 22.65 11.18 25.09
CA ALA A 379 23.09 11.26 23.70
C ALA A 379 24.62 11.45 23.57
N ASP A 380 25.40 10.72 24.37
CA ASP A 380 26.87 10.80 24.42
C ASP A 380 27.57 9.87 23.41
N GLY A 381 26.79 9.06 22.68
CA GLY A 381 27.30 8.14 21.67
C GLY A 381 27.73 6.76 22.21
N ARG A 382 27.76 6.56 23.54
CA ARG A 382 28.12 5.25 24.13
C ARG A 382 27.08 4.19 23.87
N VAL A 383 25.80 4.59 23.86
CA VAL A 383 24.69 3.73 23.46
C VAL A 383 24.10 4.28 22.18
N ARG A 384 23.96 3.41 21.19
CA ARG A 384 23.42 3.72 19.86
C ARG A 384 22.21 2.83 19.58
N LEU A 385 21.36 3.25 18.66
CA LEU A 385 20.39 2.35 18.04
C LEU A 385 21.06 1.66 16.86
N ALA A 386 21.19 0.34 16.92
CA ALA A 386 21.81 -0.45 15.86
C ALA A 386 21.17 -0.23 14.48
N CYS A 387 19.88 0.10 14.43
CA CYS A 387 19.19 0.40 13.18
C CYS A 387 19.46 1.79 12.60
N GLN A 388 20.18 2.67 13.32
CA GLN A 388 20.53 4.02 12.91
C GLN A 388 22.05 4.20 12.80
N ALA A 389 22.82 3.46 13.59
CA ALA A 389 24.28 3.46 13.56
C ALA A 389 24.82 2.75 12.31
N VAL A 390 25.16 3.53 11.29
CA VAL A 390 25.78 3.07 10.03
C VAL A 390 27.28 2.92 10.22
N VAL A 391 27.84 1.78 9.82
CA VAL A 391 29.28 1.50 9.85
C VAL A 391 29.96 2.21 8.69
N LEU A 392 30.96 3.04 8.96
CA LEU A 392 31.68 3.85 7.97
C LEU A 392 33.03 3.24 7.54
N GLY A 393 33.55 2.25 8.28
CA GLY A 393 34.85 1.59 8.02
C GLY A 393 35.48 1.09 9.32
N GLY A 394 36.72 0.60 9.28
CA GLY A 394 37.53 0.37 10.49
C GLY A 394 37.05 -0.76 11.41
N ALA A 395 37.50 -0.76 12.66
CA ALA A 395 37.23 -1.83 13.63
C ALA A 395 36.30 -1.35 14.76
N LEU A 396 35.24 -2.11 15.05
CA LEU A 396 34.18 -1.77 15.99
C LEU A 396 33.97 -2.90 16.98
N ARG A 397 33.79 -2.58 18.28
CA ARG A 397 33.36 -3.55 19.29
C ARG A 397 32.06 -3.08 19.93
N VAL A 398 31.01 -3.88 19.82
CA VAL A 398 29.65 -3.52 20.26
C VAL A 398 28.98 -4.64 21.07
N GLU A 399 28.12 -4.27 22.01
CA GLU A 399 27.35 -5.17 22.87
C GLU A 399 25.85 -4.92 22.67
N ARG A 400 25.04 -5.98 22.58
CA ARG A 400 23.57 -5.87 22.49
C ARG A 400 22.99 -5.74 23.89
N LEU A 401 22.23 -4.68 24.15
CA LEU A 401 21.71 -4.41 25.51
C LEU A 401 20.36 -5.06 25.80
N LEU A 402 19.69 -5.52 24.75
CA LEU A 402 18.33 -6.06 24.83
C LEU A 402 18.29 -7.43 24.16
N PRO A 403 17.48 -8.37 24.70
CA PRO A 403 17.32 -9.69 24.12
C PRO A 403 16.71 -9.60 22.72
N ALA A 404 16.89 -10.64 21.91
CA ALA A 404 16.37 -10.64 20.54
C ALA A 404 14.83 -10.69 20.47
N LEU A 405 14.19 -11.39 21.40
CA LEU A 405 12.74 -11.51 21.53
C LEU A 405 12.20 -10.43 22.49
N VAL A 406 12.03 -9.22 21.97
CA VAL A 406 11.42 -8.11 22.74
C VAL A 406 9.92 -8.02 22.43
N THR A 407 9.08 -8.07 23.46
CA THR A 407 7.64 -7.83 23.37
C THR A 407 7.30 -6.40 23.80
N PRO A 408 6.12 -5.86 23.42
CA PRO A 408 5.65 -4.56 23.93
C PRO A 408 5.59 -4.50 25.47
N GLU A 409 5.31 -5.62 26.14
CA GLU A 409 5.35 -5.75 27.60
C GLU A 409 6.73 -5.45 28.17
N HIS A 410 7.79 -6.00 27.55
CA HIS A 410 9.17 -5.75 27.96
C HIS A 410 9.54 -4.27 27.84
N LEU A 411 9.06 -3.56 26.82
CA LEU A 411 9.27 -2.12 26.66
C LEU A 411 8.58 -1.30 27.75
N ARG A 412 7.36 -1.67 28.14
CA ARG A 412 6.65 -1.01 29.26
C ARG A 412 7.41 -1.16 30.57
N ARG A 413 7.97 -2.36 30.82
CA ARG A 413 8.82 -2.63 32.00
C ARG A 413 10.13 -1.83 31.97
N LEU A 414 10.75 -1.68 30.80
CA LEU A 414 11.99 -0.88 30.64
C LEU A 414 11.75 0.61 30.91
N HIS A 415 10.62 1.17 30.49
CA HIS A 415 10.27 2.55 30.85
C HIS A 415 9.93 2.73 32.34
N ALA A 416 9.43 1.67 33.00
CA ALA A 416 9.11 1.70 34.43
C ALA A 416 10.33 1.46 35.33
N ALA A 417 11.45 0.99 34.78
CA ALA A 417 12.67 0.72 35.54
C ALA A 417 13.49 2.01 35.76
N PRO A 418 14.08 2.21 36.95
CA PRO A 418 14.92 3.38 37.20
C PRO A 418 16.14 3.42 36.26
N PRO A 419 16.59 4.62 35.83
CA PRO A 419 17.62 4.79 34.80
C PRO A 419 18.97 4.13 35.15
N GLU A 420 19.30 3.99 36.45
CA GLU A 420 20.53 3.32 36.89
C GLU A 420 20.57 1.81 36.57
N SER A 421 19.42 1.17 36.36
CA SER A 421 19.32 -0.27 36.13
C SER A 421 19.72 -0.72 34.71
N LEU A 422 19.90 0.21 33.77
CA LEU A 422 20.35 -0.07 32.39
C LEU A 422 21.88 0.04 32.25
N ALA A 423 22.52 0.78 33.14
CA ALA A 423 23.98 0.95 33.17
C ALA A 423 24.70 -0.20 33.89
N ARG A 424 24.00 -0.95 34.76
CA ARG A 424 24.57 -1.99 35.63
C ARG A 424 23.84 -3.34 35.56
N ARG A 425 23.60 -3.90 34.38
CA ARG A 425 23.24 -5.33 34.31
C ARG A 425 24.50 -6.16 34.06
N PRO A 426 25.08 -6.80 35.09
CA PRO A 426 25.97 -7.93 34.85
C PRO A 426 25.17 -9.02 34.12
N CYS A 427 25.84 -9.73 33.20
CA CYS A 427 25.31 -10.95 32.61
C CYS A 427 24.93 -11.91 33.75
N GLU A 428 23.65 -12.22 33.90
CA GLU A 428 23.28 -13.43 34.61
C GLU A 428 23.60 -14.62 33.68
N PRO A 429 24.20 -15.69 34.22
CA PRO A 429 24.75 -16.81 33.45
C PRO A 429 23.70 -17.65 32.72
#